data_AF-A0A958GFZ9-F1
#
_entry.id   AF-A0A958GFZ9-F1
#
_cell.length_a   1.000
_cell.length_b   1.000
_cell.length_c   1.000
_cell.angle_alpha   90.00
_cell.angle_beta   90.00
_cell.angle_gamma   90.00
#
_symmetry.space_group_name_H-M   'P 1'
#
loop_
_entity.id
_entity.type
_entity.pdbx_description
1 polymer ?
#
loop_
_entity_poly.entity_id
_entity_poly.type
_entity_poly.pdbx_seq_one_letter_code
_entity_poly.pdbx_strand_id
1 'polypeptide(L)'
;MESSLVRSLRFRYRLGLSLIALLATTAYLLSSTVIRNHQASAKIINDSGRQRMLSQRIGLLALSFTSIDLSSYDKSLSLRELDDALALLINTHAELSSPVSVGHSLSPTLQKLYFAPLVGVETMMRDFQEKVARLRELVRDGTSRNDESLQIQGWKVAEFAKNKMLPALDRVVLQYQYESEQEVSGLQRLELVVFLVTLLLLTLELRFIFYPMNVALKTFLSALQVSSGILGSHRSRARLINQSGRQRMLAQRIGMLALEVTKQSVDRAGLLRSLEELQQAQAELMSSHIDILSQSTASGVDATSRINPQLVELFFDEKVGVDSLLKKFSKCVDEFVLVAEDFGKRNEMDWADDAARRLFEKASDIALLSRTRVLSALDKLVLYFQREIEIPRSVTYVSPSNEAGK
;
A
#
# COMPACT_ATOMS: atom_id res chain seq x y z
N MET A 1 -25.63 -4.95 -7.64
CA MET A 1 -25.21 -5.47 -6.33
C MET A 1 -23.72 -5.20 -6.04
N GLU A 2 -22.83 -5.18 -7.04
CA GLU A 2 -21.39 -4.85 -6.85
C GLU A 2 -21.10 -3.44 -6.30
N SER A 3 -21.93 -2.45 -6.59
CA SER A 3 -21.69 -1.05 -6.19
C SER A 3 -21.85 -0.79 -4.68
N SER A 4 -22.73 -1.53 -3.99
CA SER A 4 -22.96 -1.35 -2.55
C SER A 4 -21.81 -1.94 -1.71
N LEU A 5 -21.25 -3.06 -2.16
CA LEU A 5 -20.18 -3.78 -1.45
C LEU A 5 -18.88 -2.95 -1.46
N VAL A 6 -18.46 -2.47 -2.64
CA VAL A 6 -17.30 -1.58 -2.81
C VAL A 6 -17.49 -0.25 -2.07
N ARG A 7 -18.70 0.33 -2.12
CA ARG A 7 -19.00 1.58 -1.38
C ARG A 7 -18.88 1.38 0.14
N SER A 8 -19.33 0.25 0.68
CA SER A 8 -19.22 -0.06 2.11
C SER A 8 -17.75 -0.24 2.56
N LEU A 9 -16.93 -0.90 1.75
CA LEU A 9 -15.50 -1.07 2.02
C LEU A 9 -14.75 0.27 2.02
N ARG A 10 -14.98 1.10 1.00
CA ARG A 10 -14.39 2.45 0.92
C ARG A 10 -14.82 3.35 2.08
N PHE A 11 -16.04 3.19 2.60
CA PHE A 11 -16.50 3.93 3.77
C PHE A 11 -15.76 3.49 5.03
N ARG A 12 -15.71 2.18 5.33
CA ARG A 12 -15.01 1.65 6.51
C ARG A 12 -13.52 2.02 6.50
N TYR A 13 -12.87 1.92 5.34
CA TYR A 13 -11.46 2.31 5.17
C TYR A 13 -11.23 3.80 5.47
N ARG A 14 -12.04 4.69 4.91
CA ARG A 14 -11.94 6.14 5.19
C ARG A 14 -12.22 6.43 6.66
N LEU A 15 -13.23 5.79 7.24
CA LEU A 15 -13.59 5.95 8.64
C LEU A 15 -12.43 5.55 9.57
N GLY A 16 -11.80 4.39 9.32
CA GLY A 16 -10.64 3.93 10.06
C GLY A 16 -9.47 4.90 9.99
N LEU A 17 -9.05 5.26 8.78
CA LEU A 17 -7.98 6.24 8.55
C LEU A 17 -8.25 7.60 9.20
N SER A 18 -9.49 8.10 9.12
CA SER A 18 -9.87 9.35 9.79
C SER A 18 -9.77 9.23 11.31
N LEU A 19 -10.10 8.08 11.89
CA LEU A 19 -10.02 7.85 13.32
C LEU A 19 -8.58 7.70 13.80
N ILE A 20 -7.71 7.03 13.02
CA ILE A 20 -6.25 7.02 13.26
C ILE A 20 -5.69 8.45 13.19
N ALA A 21 -6.02 9.20 12.14
CA ALA A 21 -5.53 10.56 11.96
C ALA A 21 -5.97 11.48 13.12
N LEU A 22 -7.22 11.32 13.59
CA LEU A 22 -7.76 12.04 14.74
C LEU A 22 -7.00 11.68 16.03
N LEU A 23 -6.78 10.38 16.30
CA LEU A 23 -6.04 9.93 17.48
C LEU A 23 -4.58 10.38 17.44
N ALA A 24 -3.92 10.30 16.29
CA ALA A 24 -2.54 10.77 16.11
C ALA A 24 -2.42 12.28 16.33
N THR A 25 -3.38 13.06 15.82
CA THR A 25 -3.43 14.51 16.05
C THR A 25 -3.70 14.81 17.53
N THR A 26 -4.60 14.08 18.18
CA THR A 26 -4.88 14.21 19.61
C THR A 26 -3.63 13.91 20.45
N ALA A 27 -2.92 12.83 20.14
CA ALA A 27 -1.66 12.47 20.79
C ALA A 27 -0.59 13.57 20.62
N TYR A 28 -0.43 14.08 19.40
CA TYR A 28 0.48 15.19 19.12
C TYR A 28 0.14 16.45 19.93
N LEU A 29 -1.14 16.85 19.98
CA LEU A 29 -1.58 18.01 20.74
C LEU A 29 -1.38 17.83 22.25
N LEU A 30 -1.65 16.64 22.77
CA LEU A 30 -1.45 16.29 24.17
C LEU A 30 0.03 16.37 24.54
N SER A 31 0.91 15.72 23.78
CA SER A 31 2.36 15.76 23.97
C SER A 31 2.91 17.19 23.89
N SER A 32 2.46 17.97 22.91
CA SER A 32 2.83 19.38 22.80
C SER A 32 2.39 20.20 24.02
N THR A 33 1.25 19.86 24.64
CA THR A 33 0.76 20.53 25.85
C THR A 33 1.59 20.13 27.07
N VAL A 34 1.96 18.85 27.21
CA VAL A 34 2.88 18.37 28.25
C VAL A 34 4.19 19.14 28.20
N ILE A 35 4.82 19.26 27.02
CA ILE A 35 6.11 19.93 26.86
C ILE A 35 6.01 21.41 27.25
N ARG A 36 4.97 22.13 26.80
CA ARG A 36 4.77 23.55 27.14
C ARG A 36 4.58 23.76 28.64
N ASN A 37 3.75 22.93 29.28
CA ASN A 37 3.52 23.03 30.73
C ASN A 37 4.78 22.70 31.53
N HIS A 38 5.58 21.73 31.08
CA HIS A 38 6.86 21.41 31.68
C HIS A 38 7.85 22.59 31.61
N GLN A 39 7.94 23.27 30.46
CA GLN A 39 8.83 24.42 30.29
C GLN A 39 8.42 25.60 31.18
N ALA A 40 7.12 25.90 31.26
CA ALA A 40 6.60 26.95 32.14
C ALA A 40 6.87 26.62 33.61
N SER A 41 6.60 25.38 34.03
CA SER A 41 6.86 24.92 35.40
C SER A 41 8.34 24.93 35.76
N ALA A 42 9.21 24.51 34.84
CA ALA A 42 10.66 24.52 35.06
C ALA A 42 11.20 25.93 35.29
N LYS A 43 10.67 26.93 34.57
CA LYS A 43 11.01 28.34 34.81
C LYS A 43 10.60 28.76 36.23
N ILE A 44 9.37 28.49 36.64
CA ILE A 44 8.85 28.83 37.97
C ILE A 44 9.65 28.16 39.10
N ILE A 45 9.98 26.87 38.95
CA ILE A 45 10.79 26.11 39.91
C ILE A 45 12.22 26.69 40.00
N ASN A 46 12.81 27.08 38.87
CA ASN A 46 14.12 27.71 38.86
C ASN A 46 14.11 29.10 39.52
N ASP A 47 13.13 29.93 39.17
CA ASP A 47 12.98 31.29 39.73
C ASP A 47 12.72 31.23 41.24
N SER A 48 11.86 30.32 41.70
CA SER A 48 11.64 30.10 43.14
C SER A 48 12.88 29.53 43.83
N GLY A 49 13.60 28.61 43.18
CA GLY A 49 14.89 28.11 43.65
C GLY A 49 15.93 29.21 43.82
N ARG A 50 15.95 30.18 42.90
CA ARG A 50 16.84 31.33 42.93
C ARG A 50 16.59 32.26 44.11
N GLN A 51 15.35 32.38 44.58
CA GLN A 51 15.05 33.15 45.80
C GLN A 51 15.78 32.58 47.02
N ARG A 52 15.88 31.25 47.15
CA ARG A 52 16.64 30.60 48.24
C ARG A 52 18.11 31.01 48.21
N MET A 53 18.73 30.87 47.05
CA MET A 53 20.14 31.24 46.84
C MET A 53 20.35 32.73 47.14
N LEU A 54 19.49 33.61 46.63
CA LEU A 54 19.60 35.05 46.85
C LEU A 54 19.43 35.40 48.33
N SER A 55 18.48 34.78 49.05
CA SER A 55 18.31 34.99 50.50
C SER A 55 19.59 34.64 51.28
N GLN A 56 20.22 33.50 50.94
CA GLN A 56 21.48 33.09 51.57
C GLN A 56 22.64 33.99 51.17
N ARG A 57 22.73 34.38 49.89
CA ARG A 57 23.75 35.32 49.41
C ARG A 57 23.67 36.66 50.15
N ILE A 58 22.46 37.20 50.35
CA ILE A 58 22.23 38.42 51.13
C ILE A 58 22.68 38.21 52.59
N GLY A 59 22.37 37.06 53.19
CA GLY A 59 22.87 36.73 54.54
C GLY A 59 24.39 36.67 54.64
N LEU A 60 25.06 36.09 53.64
CA LEU A 60 26.53 36.03 53.59
C LEU A 60 27.16 37.41 53.37
N LEU A 61 26.59 38.21 52.47
CA LEU A 61 27.00 39.60 52.27
C LEU A 61 26.80 40.42 53.55
N ALA A 62 25.71 40.19 54.30
CA ALA A 62 25.47 40.87 55.56
C ALA A 62 26.58 40.59 56.60
N LEU A 63 27.06 39.34 56.68
CA LEU A 63 28.17 38.98 57.56
C LEU A 63 29.50 39.59 57.09
N SER A 64 29.71 39.78 55.78
CA SER A 64 30.97 40.34 55.28
C SER A 64 31.22 41.78 55.73
N PHE A 65 30.16 42.57 55.98
CA PHE A 65 30.27 43.92 56.58
C PHE A 65 30.79 43.89 58.03
N THR A 66 30.66 42.75 58.71
CA THR A 66 31.02 42.58 60.13
C THR A 66 32.34 41.84 60.34
N SER A 67 32.89 41.21 59.29
CA SER A 67 34.11 40.43 59.36
C SER A 67 35.37 41.30 59.47
N ILE A 68 36.19 41.01 60.47
CA ILE A 68 37.37 41.82 60.86
C ILE A 68 38.59 41.55 59.94
N ASP A 69 38.64 40.40 59.25
CA ASP A 69 39.89 39.85 58.67
C ASP A 69 40.06 39.98 57.14
N LEU A 70 39.26 40.83 56.48
CA LEU A 70 39.29 40.96 55.02
C LEU A 70 40.18 42.14 54.58
N SER A 71 41.47 41.85 54.35
CA SER A 71 42.50 42.79 53.87
C SER A 71 42.24 43.38 52.47
N SER A 72 41.31 42.80 51.71
CA SER A 72 40.88 43.21 50.37
C SER A 72 39.39 43.58 50.29
N TYR A 73 38.76 43.88 51.43
CA TYR A 73 37.35 44.23 51.47
C TYR A 73 37.05 45.60 50.83
N ASP A 74 36.36 45.56 49.69
CA ASP A 74 35.73 46.75 49.12
C ASP A 74 34.29 46.88 49.63
N LYS A 75 34.11 47.82 50.56
CA LYS A 75 32.82 48.17 51.16
C LYS A 75 31.80 48.62 50.12
N SER A 76 32.26 49.38 49.13
CA SER A 76 31.40 49.97 48.10
C SER A 76 30.91 48.91 47.12
N LEU A 77 31.78 47.96 46.74
CA LEU A 77 31.41 46.81 45.93
C LEU A 77 30.44 45.90 46.67
N SER A 78 30.73 45.57 47.94
CA SER A 78 29.87 44.70 48.76
C SER A 78 28.46 45.29 48.94
N LEU A 79 28.35 46.61 49.13
CA LEU A 79 27.06 47.30 49.16
C LEU A 79 26.31 47.19 47.83
N ARG A 80 26.99 47.35 46.69
CA ARG A 80 26.36 47.20 45.37
C ARG A 80 25.87 45.77 45.17
N GLU A 81 26.67 44.76 45.51
CA GLU A 81 26.24 43.36 45.39
C GLU A 81 25.05 43.01 46.29
N LEU A 82 24.99 43.60 47.49
CA LEU A 82 23.85 43.48 48.40
C LEU A 82 22.59 44.09 47.78
N ASP A 83 22.72 45.29 47.23
CA ASP A 83 21.63 46.02 46.58
C ASP A 83 21.10 45.25 45.35
N ASP A 84 21.99 44.75 44.50
CA ASP A 84 21.66 43.96 43.33
C ASP A 84 20.97 42.65 43.71
N ALA A 85 21.51 41.92 44.69
CA ALA A 85 20.91 40.67 45.15
C ALA A 85 19.53 40.89 45.77
N LEU A 86 19.35 41.96 46.55
CA LEU A 86 18.06 42.31 47.16
C LEU A 86 17.03 42.73 46.11
N ALA A 87 17.41 43.62 45.19
CA ALA A 87 16.51 44.07 44.11
C ALA A 87 16.04 42.88 43.27
N LEU A 88 16.95 41.99 42.94
CA LEU A 88 16.67 40.78 42.18
C LEU A 88 15.76 39.81 42.94
N LEU A 89 15.98 39.63 44.25
CA LEU A 89 15.11 38.81 45.09
C LEU A 89 13.68 39.38 45.13
N ILE A 90 13.54 40.69 45.32
CA ILE A 90 12.24 41.38 45.38
C ILE A 90 11.51 41.25 44.05
N ASN A 91 12.19 41.52 42.93
CA ASN A 91 11.59 41.43 41.61
C ASN A 91 11.11 40.01 41.29
N THR A 92 11.96 39.01 41.52
CA THR A 92 11.58 37.60 41.35
C THR A 92 10.46 37.18 42.31
N HIS A 93 10.41 37.73 43.53
CA HIS A 93 9.33 37.49 44.48
C HIS A 93 8.00 38.09 44.04
N ALA A 94 7.99 39.35 43.59
CA ALA A 94 6.80 40.00 43.06
C ALA A 94 6.25 39.30 41.81
N GLU A 95 7.15 38.84 40.93
CA GLU A 95 6.76 38.05 39.76
C GLU A 95 6.07 36.75 40.13
N LEU A 96 6.56 36.04 41.16
CA LEU A 96 6.04 34.73 41.57
C LEU A 96 4.84 34.82 42.51
N SER A 97 4.75 35.84 43.36
CA SER A 97 3.64 36.03 44.29
C SER A 97 2.42 36.70 43.65
N SER A 98 2.57 37.27 42.45
CA SER A 98 1.46 37.86 41.72
C SER A 98 0.37 36.80 41.42
N PRO A 99 -0.92 37.09 41.68
CA PRO A 99 -2.03 36.20 41.30
C PRO A 99 -2.13 35.96 39.79
N VAL A 100 -1.50 36.83 38.99
CA VAL A 100 -1.42 36.78 37.52
C VAL A 100 0.05 36.61 37.10
N SER A 101 0.82 35.84 37.86
CA SER A 101 2.16 35.45 37.45
C SER A 101 2.09 34.54 36.21
N VAL A 102 3.18 34.53 35.44
CA VAL A 102 3.32 33.98 34.08
C VAL A 102 2.50 32.72 33.82
N GLY A 103 1.24 32.89 33.38
CA GLY A 103 0.39 31.81 32.88
C GLY A 103 -0.21 30.84 33.92
N HIS A 104 -0.11 31.10 35.23
CA HIS A 104 -0.69 30.23 36.26
C HIS A 104 -1.20 31.00 37.48
N SER A 105 -2.43 30.75 37.90
CA SER A 105 -2.96 31.24 39.18
C SER A 105 -2.36 30.43 40.33
N LEU A 106 -1.95 31.08 41.40
CA LEU A 106 -1.47 30.40 42.61
C LEU A 106 -2.52 29.43 43.14
N SER A 107 -2.11 28.19 43.41
CA SER A 107 -2.95 27.19 44.05
C SER A 107 -3.38 27.63 45.46
N PRO A 108 -4.47 27.08 46.04
CA PRO A 108 -4.85 27.38 47.42
C PRO A 108 -3.74 27.09 48.43
N THR A 109 -2.86 26.13 48.17
CA THR A 109 -1.72 25.79 49.02
C THR A 109 -0.62 26.83 48.91
N LEU A 110 -0.26 27.23 47.69
CA LEU A 110 0.72 28.30 47.45
C LEU A 110 0.24 29.65 47.98
N GLN A 111 -1.04 29.99 47.80
CA GLN A 111 -1.64 31.20 48.37
C GLN A 111 -1.47 31.23 49.90
N LYS A 112 -1.67 30.10 50.59
CA LYS A 112 -1.41 30.02 52.03
C LYS A 112 0.06 30.17 52.36
N LEU A 113 0.97 29.53 51.61
CA LEU A 113 2.41 29.66 51.85
C LEU A 113 2.91 31.11 51.67
N TYR A 114 2.41 31.81 50.66
CA TYR A 114 2.78 33.21 50.42
C TYR A 114 2.11 34.18 51.39
N PHE A 115 0.80 34.03 51.62
CA PHE A 115 -0.04 35.08 52.23
C PHE A 115 -0.65 34.72 53.59
N ALA A 116 -0.27 33.60 54.21
CA ALA A 116 -0.72 33.28 55.57
C ALA A 116 -0.41 34.46 56.53
N PRO A 117 -1.38 34.91 57.34
CA PRO A 117 -1.15 36.00 58.29
C PRO A 117 0.02 35.68 59.22
N LEU A 118 0.90 36.66 59.44
CA LEU A 118 2.05 36.62 60.36
C LEU A 118 3.20 35.64 60.01
N VAL A 119 2.94 34.60 59.20
CA VAL A 119 3.92 33.55 58.90
C VAL A 119 4.10 33.27 57.41
N GLY A 120 3.39 33.98 56.54
CA GLY A 120 3.52 33.86 55.09
C GLY A 120 4.83 34.44 54.59
N VAL A 121 5.33 33.91 53.47
CA VAL A 121 6.58 34.38 52.83
C VAL A 121 6.50 35.88 52.52
N GLU A 122 5.34 36.41 52.19
CA GLU A 122 5.15 37.85 51.93
C GLU A 122 5.45 38.71 53.17
N THR A 123 4.99 38.30 54.35
CA THR A 123 5.31 38.97 55.61
C THR A 123 6.80 38.83 55.92
N MET A 124 7.36 37.62 55.78
CA MET A 124 8.79 37.39 55.99
C MET A 124 9.67 38.21 55.04
N MET A 125 9.23 38.42 53.80
CA MET A 125 9.94 39.19 52.79
C MET A 125 10.00 40.68 53.16
N ARG A 126 8.93 41.23 53.75
CA ARG A 126 8.92 42.61 54.28
C ARG A 126 9.86 42.75 55.47
N ASP A 127 9.78 41.82 56.43
CA ASP A 127 10.66 41.80 57.60
C ASP A 127 12.14 41.69 57.19
N PHE A 128 12.43 40.88 56.18
CA PHE A 128 13.78 40.72 55.65
C PHE A 128 14.28 42.00 54.98
N GLN A 129 13.46 42.65 54.16
CA GLN A 129 13.80 43.94 53.55
C GLN A 129 14.09 45.01 54.61
N GLU A 130 13.29 45.09 55.67
CA GLU A 130 13.50 46.06 56.76
C GLU A 130 14.83 45.80 57.49
N LYS A 131 15.16 44.53 57.78
CA LYS A 131 16.45 44.17 58.38
C LYS A 131 17.63 44.55 57.48
N VAL A 132 17.52 44.29 56.18
CA VAL A 132 18.57 44.68 55.23
C VAL A 132 18.67 46.20 55.10
N ALA A 133 17.55 46.93 55.12
CA ALA A 133 17.55 48.40 55.08
C ALA A 133 18.28 49.02 56.28
N ARG A 134 18.02 48.52 57.50
CA ARG A 134 18.72 48.95 58.73
C ARG A 134 20.22 48.68 58.68
N LEU A 135 20.62 47.51 58.16
CA LEU A 135 22.03 47.21 57.93
C LEU A 135 22.65 48.20 56.93
N ARG A 136 21.98 48.44 55.79
CA ARG A 136 22.46 49.37 54.75
C ARG A 136 22.67 50.79 55.28
N GLU A 137 21.77 51.27 56.13
CA GLU A 137 21.88 52.59 56.77
C GLU A 137 23.17 52.70 57.60
N LEU A 138 23.39 51.77 58.54
CA LEU A 138 24.60 51.74 59.35
C LEU A 138 25.88 51.66 58.50
N VAL A 139 25.86 50.85 57.44
CA VAL A 139 27.00 50.72 56.53
C VAL A 139 27.25 52.06 55.80
N ARG A 140 26.21 52.75 55.34
CA ARG A 140 26.33 54.04 54.63
C ARG A 140 26.80 55.17 55.52
N ASP A 141 26.37 55.19 56.78
CA ASP A 141 26.77 56.20 57.78
C ASP A 141 28.24 56.10 58.21
N GLY A 142 28.98 55.13 57.66
CA GLY A 142 30.40 54.98 57.97
C GLY A 142 30.65 54.26 59.30
N THR A 143 29.62 53.64 59.89
CA THR A 143 29.73 52.88 61.14
C THR A 143 30.91 51.91 61.09
N SER A 144 31.70 51.89 62.17
CA SER A 144 32.88 51.04 62.29
C SER A 144 32.51 49.56 62.22
N ARG A 145 33.38 48.71 61.68
CA ARG A 145 33.14 47.25 61.64
C ARG A 145 33.10 46.60 63.02
N ASN A 146 33.77 47.22 63.99
CA ASN A 146 33.78 46.77 65.38
C ASN A 146 32.60 47.32 66.17
N ASP A 147 31.72 48.11 65.54
CA ASP A 147 30.53 48.63 66.19
C ASP A 147 29.53 47.51 66.45
N GLU A 148 29.09 47.41 67.71
CA GLU A 148 28.17 46.39 68.17
C GLU A 148 26.84 46.43 67.39
N SER A 149 26.34 47.62 67.04
CA SER A 149 25.08 47.77 66.32
C SER A 149 25.18 47.19 64.90
N LEU A 150 26.31 47.39 64.22
CA LEU A 150 26.55 46.83 62.88
C LEU A 150 26.65 45.30 62.93
N GLN A 151 27.37 44.76 63.92
CA GLN A 151 27.49 43.31 64.13
C GLN A 151 26.12 42.67 64.40
N ILE A 152 25.32 43.28 65.28
CA ILE A 152 23.97 42.81 65.60
C ILE A 152 23.07 42.82 64.35
N GLN A 153 23.10 43.88 63.53
CA GLN A 153 22.26 43.93 62.32
C GLN A 153 22.73 42.92 61.26
N GLY A 154 24.04 42.79 61.04
CA GLY A 154 24.59 41.80 60.11
C GLY A 154 24.19 40.37 60.49
N TRP A 155 24.30 40.03 61.78
CA TRP A 155 23.87 38.74 62.31
C TRP A 155 22.35 38.54 62.19
N LYS A 156 21.53 39.54 62.51
CA LYS A 156 20.06 39.47 62.36
C LYS A 156 19.63 39.18 60.92
N VAL A 157 20.28 39.76 59.92
CA VAL A 157 20.01 39.47 58.51
C VAL A 157 20.38 38.03 58.17
N ALA A 158 21.60 37.60 58.54
CA ALA A 158 22.10 36.27 58.24
C ALA A 158 21.29 35.16 58.93
N GLU A 159 20.94 35.35 60.20
CA GLU A 159 20.11 34.43 60.97
C GLU A 159 18.70 34.33 60.36
N PHE A 160 18.10 35.46 60.00
CA PHE A 160 16.77 35.46 59.38
C PHE A 160 16.78 34.76 58.01
N ALA A 161 17.79 35.02 57.19
CA ALA A 161 17.98 34.34 55.92
C ALA A 161 18.04 32.81 56.10
N LYS A 162 18.90 32.33 57.01
CA LYS A 162 19.13 30.89 57.23
C LYS A 162 17.96 30.19 57.92
N ASN A 163 17.43 30.77 59.00
CA ASN A 163 16.54 30.05 59.93
C ASN A 163 15.05 30.34 59.68
N LYS A 164 14.71 31.41 58.94
CA LYS A 164 13.31 31.78 58.64
C LYS A 164 13.04 31.72 57.14
N MET A 165 13.81 32.47 56.36
CA MET A 165 13.55 32.62 54.93
C MET A 165 13.80 31.32 54.15
N LEU A 166 14.96 30.67 54.35
CA LEU A 166 15.31 29.46 53.61
C LEU A 166 14.28 28.31 53.78
N PRO A 167 13.86 27.90 55.00
CA PRO A 167 12.85 26.87 55.16
C PRO A 167 11.47 27.25 54.59
N ALA A 168 11.14 28.56 54.59
CA ALA A 168 9.88 29.03 54.02
C ALA A 168 9.90 28.96 52.49
N LEU A 169 10.99 29.42 51.87
CA LEU A 169 11.21 29.35 50.42
C LEU A 169 11.39 27.90 49.93
N ASP A 170 12.04 27.03 50.71
CA ASP A 170 12.12 25.59 50.42
C ASP A 170 10.74 24.96 50.29
N ARG A 171 9.81 25.29 51.20
CA ARG A 171 8.42 24.80 51.11
C ARG A 171 7.70 25.30 49.87
N VAL A 172 7.92 26.55 49.46
CA VAL A 172 7.36 27.10 48.22
C VAL A 172 7.92 26.36 47.00
N VAL A 173 9.23 26.14 46.92
CA VAL A 173 9.87 25.40 45.82
C VAL A 173 9.34 23.97 45.74
N LEU A 174 9.27 23.27 46.88
CA LEU A 174 8.75 21.89 46.94
C LEU A 174 7.28 21.83 46.52
N GLN A 175 6.48 22.84 46.88
CA GLN A 175 5.08 22.90 46.46
C GLN A 175 4.94 23.10 44.95
N TYR A 176 5.73 24.00 44.35
CA TYR A 176 5.76 24.15 42.89
C TYR A 176 6.21 22.88 42.17
N GLN A 177 7.22 22.19 42.70
CA GLN A 177 7.68 20.90 42.16
C GLN A 177 6.56 19.85 42.21
N TYR A 178 5.92 19.70 43.37
CA TYR A 178 4.83 18.75 43.56
C TYR A 178 3.65 19.01 42.62
N GLU A 179 3.21 20.27 42.51
CA GLU A 179 2.09 20.63 41.62
C GLU A 179 2.43 20.36 40.15
N SER A 180 3.65 20.71 39.71
CA SER A 180 4.13 20.42 38.36
C SER A 180 4.16 18.92 38.05
N GLU A 181 4.68 18.11 38.97
CA GLU A 181 4.73 16.66 38.81
C GLU A 181 3.34 16.03 38.74
N GLN A 182 2.38 16.54 39.51
CA GLN A 182 0.99 16.07 39.45
C GLN A 182 0.32 16.38 38.11
N GLU A 183 0.50 17.59 37.60
CA GLU A 183 -0.05 17.99 36.29
C GLU A 183 0.53 17.15 35.16
N VAL A 184 1.85 16.96 35.15
CA VAL A 184 2.55 16.14 34.16
C VAL A 184 2.08 14.69 34.23
N SER A 185 1.97 14.12 35.44
CA SER A 185 1.51 12.74 35.64
C SER A 185 0.05 12.55 35.17
N GLY A 186 -0.81 13.55 35.36
CA GLY A 186 -2.17 13.55 34.82
C GLY A 186 -2.20 13.44 33.29
N LEU A 187 -1.40 14.27 32.62
CA LEU A 187 -1.32 14.29 31.16
C LEU A 187 -0.68 13.00 30.60
N GLN A 188 0.36 12.46 31.24
CA GLN A 188 0.97 11.18 30.86
C GLN A 188 0.00 10.00 30.95
N ARG A 189 -0.89 9.99 31.96
CA ARG A 189 -1.93 8.97 32.07
C ARG A 189 -2.93 9.05 30.92
N LEU A 190 -3.32 10.27 30.51
CA LEU A 190 -4.16 10.46 29.31
C LEU A 190 -3.44 10.02 28.03
N GLU A 191 -2.14 10.28 27.91
CA GLU A 191 -1.33 9.83 26.78
C GLU A 191 -1.30 8.30 26.68
N LEU A 192 -1.14 7.61 27.80
CA LEU A 192 -1.22 6.15 27.86
C LEU A 192 -2.60 5.64 27.42
N VAL A 193 -3.68 6.28 27.85
CA VAL A 193 -5.04 5.91 27.42
C VAL A 193 -5.21 6.09 25.91
N VAL A 194 -4.77 7.22 25.34
CA VAL A 194 -4.82 7.47 23.88
C VAL A 194 -3.99 6.44 23.12
N PHE A 195 -2.81 6.09 23.64
CA PHE A 195 -1.96 5.06 23.06
C PHE A 195 -2.63 3.68 23.06
N LEU A 196 -3.20 3.25 24.18
CA LEU A 196 -3.91 1.97 24.28
C LEU A 196 -5.15 1.93 23.38
N VAL A 197 -5.91 3.02 23.30
CA VAL A 197 -7.06 3.15 22.38
C VAL A 197 -6.59 3.06 20.93
N THR A 198 -5.45 3.67 20.59
CA THR A 198 -4.86 3.58 19.24
C THR A 198 -4.46 2.14 18.89
N LEU A 199 -3.81 1.42 19.80
CA LEU A 199 -3.47 0.00 19.60
C LEU A 199 -4.71 -0.89 19.44
N LEU A 200 -5.72 -0.68 20.28
CA LEU A 200 -6.99 -1.37 20.19
C LEU A 200 -7.63 -1.12 18.82
N LEU A 201 -7.67 0.14 18.40
CA LEU A 201 -8.23 0.54 17.12
C LEU A 201 -7.49 -0.11 15.94
N LEU A 202 -6.16 -0.09 15.92
CA LEU A 202 -5.36 -0.76 14.88
C LEU A 202 -5.67 -2.26 14.80
N THR A 203 -5.83 -2.91 15.96
CA THR A 203 -6.20 -4.32 16.04
C THR A 203 -7.60 -4.57 15.47
N LEU A 204 -8.57 -3.69 15.78
CA LEU A 204 -9.92 -3.76 15.23
C LEU A 204 -9.93 -3.53 13.72
N GLU A 205 -9.17 -2.57 13.21
CA GLU A 205 -9.04 -2.36 11.76
C GLU A 205 -8.46 -3.58 11.06
N LEU A 206 -7.41 -4.17 11.61
CA LEU A 206 -6.81 -5.39 11.07
C LEU A 206 -7.85 -6.52 10.98
N ARG A 207 -8.62 -6.72 12.04
CA ARG A 207 -9.59 -7.82 12.16
C ARG A 207 -10.87 -7.61 11.33
N PHE A 208 -11.38 -6.38 11.27
CA PHE A 208 -12.70 -6.07 10.69
C PHE A 208 -12.66 -5.39 9.32
N ILE A 209 -11.53 -4.80 8.93
CA ILE A 209 -11.37 -4.13 7.63
C ILE A 209 -10.38 -4.89 6.76
N PHE A 210 -9.12 -5.02 7.20
CA PHE A 210 -8.05 -5.56 6.36
C PHE A 210 -8.19 -7.07 6.11
N TYR A 211 -8.51 -7.86 7.14
CA TYR A 211 -8.71 -9.30 6.99
C TYR A 211 -9.83 -9.67 5.99
N PRO A 212 -11.09 -9.20 6.14
CA PRO A 212 -12.16 -9.56 5.19
C PRO A 212 -11.90 -9.01 3.79
N MET A 213 -11.22 -7.86 3.67
CA MET A 213 -10.81 -7.31 2.38
C MET A 213 -9.82 -8.24 1.65
N ASN A 214 -8.84 -8.80 2.36
CA ASN A 214 -7.88 -9.74 1.78
C ASN A 214 -8.56 -11.02 1.29
N VAL A 215 -9.56 -11.51 2.02
CA VAL A 215 -10.37 -12.66 1.58
C VAL A 215 -11.15 -12.30 0.33
N ALA A 216 -11.87 -11.18 0.33
CA ALA A 216 -12.65 -10.73 -0.82
C ALA A 216 -11.78 -10.50 -2.07
N LEU A 217 -10.58 -9.95 -1.90
CA LEU A 217 -9.63 -9.73 -2.99
C LEU A 217 -9.14 -11.06 -3.58
N LYS A 218 -8.81 -12.05 -2.74
CA LYS A 218 -8.43 -13.40 -3.22
C LYS A 218 -9.57 -14.03 -4.03
N THR A 219 -10.81 -13.98 -3.52
CA THR A 219 -11.97 -14.51 -4.24
C THR A 219 -12.19 -13.81 -5.59
N PHE A 220 -12.06 -12.48 -5.63
CA PHE A 220 -12.19 -11.71 -6.86
C PHE A 220 -11.09 -12.04 -7.88
N LEU A 221 -9.84 -12.16 -7.45
CA LEU A 221 -8.72 -12.56 -8.32
C LEU A 221 -8.90 -13.98 -8.85
N SER A 222 -9.32 -14.93 -8.02
CA SER A 222 -9.63 -16.30 -8.47
C SER A 222 -10.77 -16.30 -9.50
N ALA A 223 -11.82 -15.49 -9.28
CA ALA A 223 -12.92 -15.36 -10.23
C ALA A 223 -12.46 -14.75 -11.57
N LEU A 224 -11.59 -13.74 -11.55
CA LEU A 224 -10.98 -13.17 -12.75
C LEU A 224 -10.12 -14.18 -13.51
N GLN A 225 -9.35 -15.00 -12.80
CA GLN A 225 -8.51 -16.04 -13.40
C GLN A 225 -9.36 -17.13 -14.07
N VAL A 226 -10.44 -17.57 -13.42
CA VAL A 226 -11.41 -18.52 -13.99
C VAL A 226 -12.09 -17.93 -15.23
N SER A 227 -12.58 -16.68 -15.15
CA SER A 227 -13.21 -16.00 -16.29
C SER A 227 -12.26 -15.87 -17.48
N SER A 228 -11.00 -15.51 -17.23
CA SER A 228 -9.95 -15.43 -18.26
C SER A 228 -9.64 -16.80 -18.88
N GLY A 229 -9.62 -17.87 -18.08
CA GLY A 229 -9.47 -19.25 -18.57
C GLY A 229 -10.64 -19.70 -19.45
N ILE A 230 -11.88 -19.39 -19.04
CA ILE A 230 -13.09 -19.68 -19.82
C ILE A 230 -13.06 -18.94 -21.16
N LEU A 231 -12.74 -17.64 -21.17
CA LEU A 231 -12.58 -16.84 -22.38
C LEU A 231 -11.49 -17.37 -23.32
N GLY A 232 -10.37 -17.88 -22.76
CA GLY A 232 -9.34 -18.57 -23.53
C GLY A 232 -9.88 -19.81 -24.24
N SER A 233 -10.63 -20.66 -23.53
CA SER A 233 -11.21 -21.88 -24.09
C SER A 233 -12.25 -21.60 -25.19
N HIS A 234 -13.06 -20.55 -25.06
CA HIS A 234 -14.03 -20.15 -26.08
C HIS A 234 -13.35 -19.62 -27.36
N ARG A 235 -12.24 -18.89 -27.24
CA ARG A 235 -11.46 -18.43 -28.40
C ARG A 235 -10.84 -19.60 -29.17
N SER A 236 -10.31 -20.60 -28.46
CA SER A 236 -9.76 -21.81 -29.11
C SER A 236 -10.85 -22.59 -29.85
N ARG A 237 -12.04 -22.75 -29.26
CA ARG A 237 -13.19 -23.39 -29.91
C ARG A 237 -13.67 -22.65 -31.15
N ALA A 238 -13.84 -21.33 -31.07
CA ALA A 238 -14.29 -20.53 -32.20
C ALA A 238 -13.31 -20.59 -33.38
N ARG A 239 -12.00 -20.65 -33.11
CA ARG A 239 -10.97 -20.79 -34.16
C ARG A 239 -11.02 -22.16 -34.85
N LEU A 240 -11.15 -23.25 -34.09
CA LEU A 240 -11.28 -24.61 -34.65
C LEU A 240 -12.56 -24.76 -35.49
N ILE A 241 -13.68 -24.19 -35.04
CA ILE A 241 -14.94 -24.18 -35.80
C ILE A 241 -14.80 -23.37 -37.10
N ASN A 242 -14.13 -22.23 -37.05
CA ASN A 242 -13.87 -21.42 -38.26
C ASN A 242 -12.92 -22.12 -39.25
N GLN A 243 -11.87 -22.77 -38.77
CA GLN A 243 -10.94 -23.52 -39.63
C GLN A 243 -11.59 -24.74 -40.27
N SER A 244 -12.36 -25.54 -39.51
CA SER A 244 -13.11 -26.68 -40.05
C SER A 244 -14.20 -26.24 -41.05
N GLY A 245 -14.89 -25.12 -40.79
CA GLY A 245 -15.82 -24.52 -41.73
C GLY A 245 -15.16 -24.09 -43.05
N ARG A 246 -13.96 -23.50 -42.98
CA ARG A 246 -13.16 -23.17 -44.17
C ARG A 246 -12.76 -24.40 -44.98
N GLN A 247 -12.27 -25.46 -44.33
CA GLN A 247 -11.93 -26.71 -45.02
C GLN A 247 -13.13 -27.36 -45.69
N ARG A 248 -14.31 -27.32 -45.05
CA ARG A 248 -15.55 -27.84 -45.65
C ARG A 248 -15.93 -27.06 -46.92
N MET A 249 -15.85 -25.73 -46.89
CA MET A 249 -16.09 -24.89 -48.07
C MET A 249 -15.08 -25.18 -49.19
N LEU A 250 -13.79 -25.27 -48.86
CA LEU A 250 -12.75 -25.57 -49.85
C LEU A 250 -12.93 -26.97 -50.46
N ALA A 251 -13.24 -27.98 -49.66
CA ALA A 251 -13.53 -29.33 -50.15
C ALA A 251 -14.76 -29.36 -51.07
N GLN A 252 -15.82 -28.63 -50.73
CA GLN A 252 -17.00 -28.48 -51.60
C GLN A 252 -16.66 -27.77 -52.91
N ARG A 253 -15.87 -26.68 -52.85
CA ARG A 253 -15.40 -25.93 -54.03
C ARG A 253 -14.58 -26.81 -54.95
N ILE A 254 -13.62 -27.58 -54.42
CA ILE A 254 -12.82 -28.54 -55.20
C ILE A 254 -13.72 -29.56 -55.91
N GLY A 255 -14.76 -30.09 -55.25
CA GLY A 255 -15.68 -31.02 -55.91
C GLY A 255 -16.53 -30.38 -57.00
N MET A 256 -16.98 -29.14 -56.80
CA MET A 256 -17.71 -28.40 -57.84
C MET A 256 -16.81 -28.14 -59.05
N LEU A 257 -15.57 -27.71 -58.82
CA LEU A 257 -14.59 -27.50 -59.88
C LEU A 257 -14.26 -28.80 -60.61
N ALA A 258 -14.03 -29.91 -59.89
CA ALA A 258 -13.79 -31.23 -60.49
C ALA A 258 -14.96 -31.69 -61.38
N LEU A 259 -16.21 -31.48 -60.94
CA LEU A 259 -17.40 -31.78 -61.73
C LEU A 259 -17.54 -30.88 -62.96
N GLU A 260 -17.27 -29.58 -62.84
CA GLU A 260 -17.33 -28.64 -63.96
C GLU A 260 -16.31 -29.01 -65.04
N VAL A 261 -15.11 -29.38 -64.59
CA VAL A 261 -13.99 -29.85 -65.40
C VAL A 261 -14.35 -31.14 -66.17
N THR A 262 -15.22 -32.02 -65.65
CA THR A 262 -15.68 -33.23 -66.37
C THR A 262 -16.75 -33.00 -67.44
N LYS A 263 -17.31 -31.79 -67.56
CA LYS A 263 -18.34 -31.51 -68.57
C LYS A 263 -17.68 -31.29 -69.95
N GLN A 264 -18.22 -31.95 -70.97
CA GLN A 264 -17.70 -31.98 -72.35
C GLN A 264 -17.69 -30.64 -73.12
N SER A 265 -18.07 -29.52 -72.51
CA SER A 265 -18.32 -28.24 -73.18
C SER A 265 -17.24 -27.17 -72.97
N VAL A 266 -16.09 -27.52 -72.37
CA VAL A 266 -15.06 -26.53 -71.99
C VAL A 266 -13.97 -26.46 -73.06
N ASP A 267 -13.71 -25.26 -73.60
CA ASP A 267 -12.59 -25.03 -74.50
C ASP A 267 -11.23 -25.14 -73.77
N ARG A 268 -10.13 -25.22 -74.52
CA ARG A 268 -8.77 -25.39 -73.95
C ARG A 268 -8.43 -24.34 -72.88
N ALA A 269 -8.84 -23.09 -73.09
CA ALA A 269 -8.54 -22.00 -72.17
C ALA A 269 -9.38 -22.09 -70.88
N GLY A 270 -10.65 -22.49 -70.99
CA GLY A 270 -11.53 -22.73 -69.85
C GLY A 270 -11.09 -23.92 -69.00
N LEU A 271 -10.55 -24.97 -69.62
CA LEU A 271 -10.08 -26.16 -68.91
C LEU A 271 -8.80 -25.88 -68.12
N LEU A 272 -7.84 -25.18 -68.73
CA LEU A 272 -6.63 -24.73 -68.04
C LEU A 272 -6.97 -23.82 -66.86
N ARG A 273 -7.90 -22.87 -67.06
CA ARG A 273 -8.35 -21.96 -65.99
C ARG A 273 -9.05 -22.72 -64.85
N SER A 274 -9.90 -23.69 -65.18
CA SER A 274 -10.60 -24.50 -64.18
C SER A 274 -9.65 -25.41 -63.39
N LEU A 275 -8.59 -25.91 -64.03
CA LEU A 275 -7.54 -26.68 -63.37
C LEU A 275 -6.66 -25.80 -62.47
N GLU A 276 -6.32 -24.60 -62.90
CA GLU A 276 -5.59 -23.62 -62.08
C GLU A 276 -6.40 -23.24 -60.83
N GLU A 277 -7.71 -22.99 -61.00
CA GLU A 277 -8.61 -22.75 -59.87
C GLU A 277 -8.74 -23.96 -58.92
N LEU A 278 -8.73 -25.17 -59.47
CA LEU A 278 -8.79 -26.40 -58.68
C LEU A 278 -7.47 -26.62 -57.92
N GLN A 279 -6.33 -26.43 -58.58
CA GLN A 279 -4.99 -26.51 -57.97
C GLN A 279 -4.85 -25.48 -56.84
N GLN A 280 -5.30 -24.24 -57.06
CA GLN A 280 -5.29 -23.19 -56.05
C GLN A 280 -6.19 -23.51 -54.86
N ALA A 281 -7.44 -23.92 -55.11
CA ALA A 281 -8.36 -24.31 -54.04
C ALA A 281 -7.82 -25.50 -53.22
N GLN A 282 -7.08 -26.40 -53.86
CA GLN A 282 -6.46 -27.52 -53.19
C GLN A 282 -5.20 -27.15 -52.39
N ALA A 283 -4.36 -26.25 -52.92
CA ALA A 283 -3.22 -25.71 -52.18
C ALA A 283 -3.69 -24.97 -50.92
N GLU A 284 -4.77 -24.19 -51.01
CA GLU A 284 -5.43 -23.54 -49.87
C GLU A 284 -5.97 -24.56 -48.87
N LEU A 285 -6.58 -25.66 -49.34
CA LEU A 285 -7.05 -26.73 -48.47
C LEU A 285 -5.89 -27.42 -47.74
N MET A 286 -4.79 -27.71 -48.44
CA MET A 286 -3.61 -28.36 -47.88
C MET A 286 -2.89 -27.47 -46.87
N SER A 287 -2.73 -26.18 -47.15
CA SER A 287 -2.20 -25.21 -46.19
C SER A 287 -3.08 -25.11 -44.94
N SER A 288 -4.40 -24.99 -45.11
CA SER A 288 -5.34 -25.01 -43.99
C SER A 288 -5.29 -26.33 -43.20
N HIS A 289 -4.93 -27.44 -43.84
CA HIS A 289 -4.78 -28.75 -43.21
C HIS A 289 -3.51 -28.85 -42.35
N ILE A 290 -2.38 -28.37 -42.86
CA ILE A 290 -1.13 -28.27 -42.12
C ILE A 290 -1.27 -27.38 -40.89
N ASP A 291 -2.01 -26.27 -40.99
CA ASP A 291 -2.27 -25.36 -39.87
C ASP A 291 -3.04 -26.03 -38.72
N ILE A 292 -4.00 -26.90 -39.03
CA ILE A 292 -4.75 -27.65 -38.01
C ILE A 292 -3.84 -28.69 -37.33
N LEU A 293 -3.04 -29.40 -38.12
CA LEU A 293 -2.17 -30.47 -37.63
C LEU A 293 -1.01 -29.92 -36.78
N SER A 294 -0.35 -28.85 -37.22
CA SER A 294 0.77 -28.21 -36.49
C SER A 294 0.34 -27.56 -35.17
N GLN A 295 -0.92 -27.14 -35.05
CA GLN A 295 -1.45 -26.57 -33.79
C GLN A 295 -1.90 -27.66 -32.80
N SER A 296 -2.34 -28.81 -33.30
CA SER A 296 -2.63 -29.98 -32.46
C SER A 296 -1.37 -30.52 -31.77
N THR A 297 -0.20 -30.43 -32.41
CA THR A 297 1.10 -30.81 -31.85
C THR A 297 1.69 -29.75 -30.91
N ALA A 298 1.48 -28.46 -31.18
CA ALA A 298 2.01 -27.35 -30.36
C ALA A 298 1.34 -27.19 -28.98
N SER A 299 0.17 -27.81 -28.75
CA SER A 299 -0.58 -27.73 -27.49
C SER A 299 -0.07 -28.70 -26.40
N GLY A 300 1.11 -29.31 -26.57
CA GLY A 300 1.72 -30.21 -25.58
C GLY A 300 1.07 -31.59 -25.46
N VAL A 301 0.18 -31.93 -26.39
CA VAL A 301 -0.31 -33.30 -26.56
C VAL A 301 0.58 -33.94 -27.61
N ASP A 302 1.29 -34.98 -27.21
CA ASP A 302 2.12 -35.83 -28.06
C ASP A 302 1.22 -36.46 -29.16
N ALA A 303 1.09 -35.75 -30.29
CA ALA A 303 -0.07 -35.86 -31.19
C ALA A 303 -0.06 -37.11 -32.10
N THR A 304 0.82 -38.07 -31.88
CA THR A 304 0.76 -39.37 -32.55
C THR A 304 0.41 -40.50 -31.60
N SER A 305 0.57 -40.32 -30.28
CA SER A 305 0.31 -41.36 -29.28
C SER A 305 -1.09 -41.30 -28.68
N ARG A 306 -1.87 -40.23 -28.93
CA ARG A 306 -3.25 -40.04 -28.39
C ARG A 306 -4.32 -39.60 -29.39
N ILE A 307 -4.02 -39.44 -30.68
CA ILE A 307 -5.07 -39.23 -31.67
C ILE A 307 -5.81 -40.56 -31.85
N ASN A 308 -7.15 -40.53 -31.81
CA ASN A 308 -7.99 -41.69 -32.12
C ASN A 308 -7.42 -42.42 -33.36
N PRO A 309 -7.07 -43.72 -33.27
CA PRO A 309 -6.45 -44.45 -34.37
C PRO A 309 -7.23 -44.32 -35.68
N GLN A 310 -8.55 -44.20 -35.59
CA GLN A 310 -9.43 -44.00 -36.75
C GLN A 310 -9.26 -42.63 -37.42
N LEU A 311 -8.88 -41.58 -36.69
CA LEU A 311 -8.57 -40.27 -37.26
C LEU A 311 -7.17 -40.28 -37.89
N VAL A 312 -6.19 -40.91 -37.25
CA VAL A 312 -4.83 -41.06 -37.81
C VAL A 312 -4.89 -41.80 -39.15
N GLU A 313 -5.59 -42.92 -39.20
CA GLU A 313 -5.82 -43.69 -40.43
C GLU A 313 -6.57 -42.87 -41.49
N LEU A 314 -7.56 -42.08 -41.10
CA LEU A 314 -8.35 -41.32 -42.07
C LEU A 314 -7.56 -40.18 -42.74
N PHE A 315 -6.68 -39.53 -41.98
CA PHE A 315 -5.89 -38.39 -42.44
C PHE A 315 -4.53 -38.78 -43.04
N PHE A 316 -3.83 -39.73 -42.43
CA PHE A 316 -2.42 -40.03 -42.72
C PHE A 316 -2.17 -41.43 -43.29
N ASP A 317 -3.20 -42.23 -43.57
CA ASP A 317 -3.00 -43.50 -44.26
C ASP A 317 -2.26 -43.29 -45.59
N GLU A 318 -1.16 -44.02 -45.77
CA GLU A 318 -0.24 -43.84 -46.91
C GLU A 318 -0.91 -44.08 -48.26
N LYS A 319 -2.00 -44.85 -48.31
CA LYS A 319 -2.66 -45.25 -49.56
C LYS A 319 -3.91 -44.43 -49.86
N VAL A 320 -4.72 -44.14 -48.85
CA VAL A 320 -6.06 -43.55 -48.99
C VAL A 320 -6.34 -42.39 -48.02
N GLY A 321 -5.38 -42.00 -47.19
CA GLY A 321 -5.48 -40.86 -46.29
C GLY A 321 -5.68 -39.53 -47.04
N VAL A 322 -6.27 -38.55 -46.36
CA VAL A 322 -6.46 -37.19 -46.91
C VAL A 322 -5.14 -36.62 -47.46
N ASP A 323 -4.04 -36.73 -46.71
CA ASP A 323 -2.72 -36.25 -47.13
C ASP A 323 -2.19 -36.99 -48.38
N SER A 324 -2.32 -38.32 -48.41
CA SER A 324 -1.92 -39.15 -49.55
C SER A 324 -2.73 -38.81 -50.82
N LEU A 325 -4.04 -38.61 -50.69
CA LEU A 325 -4.91 -38.25 -51.82
C LEU A 325 -4.64 -36.85 -52.35
N LEU A 326 -4.41 -35.87 -51.47
CA LEU A 326 -4.05 -34.51 -51.87
C LEU A 326 -2.69 -34.48 -52.61
N LYS A 327 -1.69 -35.24 -52.12
CA LYS A 327 -0.39 -35.38 -52.80
C LYS A 327 -0.50 -36.07 -54.15
N LYS A 328 -1.27 -37.16 -54.23
CA LYS A 328 -1.53 -37.88 -55.50
C LYS A 328 -2.21 -37.00 -56.53
N PHE A 329 -3.18 -36.19 -56.10
CA PHE A 329 -3.85 -35.25 -56.98
C PHE A 329 -2.89 -34.16 -57.46
N SER A 330 -2.12 -33.52 -56.56
CA SER A 330 -1.15 -32.49 -56.93
C SER A 330 -0.19 -33.02 -58.00
N LYS A 331 0.36 -34.21 -57.77
CA LYS A 331 1.23 -34.89 -58.74
C LYS A 331 0.54 -35.15 -60.08
N CYS A 332 -0.72 -35.57 -60.07
CA CYS A 332 -1.49 -35.83 -61.29
C CYS A 332 -1.77 -34.55 -62.08
N VAL A 333 -2.03 -33.43 -61.40
CA VAL A 333 -2.20 -32.11 -62.03
C VAL A 333 -0.87 -31.58 -62.55
N ASP A 334 0.22 -31.70 -61.80
CA ASP A 334 1.55 -31.29 -62.25
C ASP A 334 1.99 -32.08 -63.49
N GLU A 335 1.76 -33.40 -63.51
CA GLU A 335 1.98 -34.26 -64.67
C GLU A 335 1.10 -33.85 -65.87
N PHE A 336 -0.17 -33.51 -65.63
CA PHE A 336 -1.06 -33.01 -66.68
C PHE A 336 -0.61 -31.67 -67.24
N VAL A 337 -0.23 -30.71 -66.39
CA VAL A 337 0.23 -29.38 -66.81
C VAL A 337 1.51 -29.51 -67.65
N LEU A 338 2.46 -30.35 -67.23
CA LEU A 338 3.67 -30.64 -68.00
C LEU A 338 3.35 -31.25 -69.37
N VAL A 339 2.42 -32.20 -69.43
CA VAL A 339 1.94 -32.77 -70.69
C VAL A 339 1.27 -31.69 -71.54
N ALA A 340 0.36 -30.89 -70.99
CA ALA A 340 -0.37 -29.83 -71.69
C ALA A 340 0.54 -28.70 -72.22
N GLU A 341 1.62 -28.36 -71.50
CA GLU A 341 2.64 -27.40 -71.92
C GLU A 341 3.54 -27.95 -73.05
N ASP A 342 3.94 -29.22 -72.98
CA ASP A 342 4.75 -29.85 -74.03
C ASP A 342 3.96 -30.00 -75.34
N PHE A 343 2.68 -30.33 -75.24
CA PHE A 343 1.74 -30.32 -76.37
C PHE A 343 1.46 -28.90 -76.88
N GLY A 344 1.50 -27.87 -76.03
CA GLY A 344 1.34 -26.48 -76.47
C GLY A 344 2.42 -25.96 -77.43
N LYS A 345 3.57 -26.65 -77.53
CA LYS A 345 4.64 -26.35 -78.49
C LYS A 345 4.46 -27.04 -79.85
N ARG A 346 3.62 -28.08 -79.93
CA ARG A 346 3.28 -28.77 -81.18
C ARG A 346 1.90 -28.27 -81.61
N ASN A 347 1.84 -27.52 -82.70
CA ASN A 347 0.62 -26.87 -83.16
C ASN A 347 -0.37 -27.86 -83.83
N GLU A 348 -0.55 -29.05 -83.25
CA GLU A 348 -1.47 -30.08 -83.69
C GLU A 348 -2.67 -30.11 -82.74
N MET A 349 -3.81 -29.70 -83.27
CA MET A 349 -5.07 -29.57 -82.57
C MET A 349 -5.94 -30.78 -82.91
N ASP A 350 -5.55 -31.95 -82.41
CA ASP A 350 -6.46 -33.09 -82.26
C ASP A 350 -6.64 -33.34 -80.76
N TRP A 351 -7.87 -33.15 -80.30
CA TRP A 351 -8.21 -33.20 -78.90
C TRP A 351 -8.23 -34.67 -78.46
N ALA A 352 -7.35 -35.00 -77.50
CA ALA A 352 -7.17 -36.29 -76.87
C ALA A 352 -6.31 -37.29 -77.66
N ASP A 353 -4.99 -37.18 -77.48
CA ASP A 353 -4.27 -38.40 -77.19
C ASP A 353 -4.84 -38.96 -75.88
N ASP A 354 -5.15 -40.25 -75.88
CA ASP A 354 -5.84 -40.99 -74.82
C ASP A 354 -5.12 -40.78 -73.46
N ALA A 355 -3.81 -40.55 -73.48
CA ALA A 355 -2.98 -40.28 -72.32
C ALA A 355 -3.35 -39.00 -71.54
N ALA A 356 -3.52 -37.85 -72.20
CA ALA A 356 -3.84 -36.59 -71.52
C ALA A 356 -5.26 -36.61 -70.93
N ARG A 357 -6.20 -37.21 -71.66
CA ARG A 357 -7.59 -37.40 -71.20
C ARG A 357 -7.67 -38.37 -70.03
N ARG A 358 -6.89 -39.46 -70.04
CA ARG A 358 -6.79 -40.40 -68.90
C ARG A 358 -6.17 -39.77 -67.66
N LEU A 359 -5.11 -38.96 -67.82
CA LEU A 359 -4.50 -38.23 -66.70
C LEU A 359 -5.49 -37.24 -66.08
N PHE A 360 -6.32 -36.64 -66.92
CA PHE A 360 -7.36 -35.71 -66.51
C PHE A 360 -8.54 -36.37 -65.79
N GLU A 361 -9.09 -37.44 -66.36
CA GLU A 361 -10.15 -38.25 -65.70
C GLU A 361 -9.64 -38.77 -64.36
N LYS A 362 -8.38 -39.23 -64.31
CA LYS A 362 -7.71 -39.64 -63.08
C LYS A 362 -7.55 -38.50 -62.08
N ALA A 363 -7.18 -37.30 -62.51
CA ALA A 363 -7.09 -36.14 -61.61
C ALA A 363 -8.48 -35.83 -61.03
N SER A 364 -9.52 -35.73 -61.87
CA SER A 364 -10.89 -35.46 -61.42
C SER A 364 -11.40 -36.50 -60.42
N ASP A 365 -11.17 -37.78 -60.69
CA ASP A 365 -11.54 -38.87 -59.78
C ASP A 365 -10.83 -38.74 -58.42
N ILE A 366 -9.53 -38.42 -58.42
CA ILE A 366 -8.77 -38.21 -57.18
C ILE A 366 -9.28 -36.96 -56.45
N ALA A 367 -9.69 -35.88 -57.13
CA ALA A 367 -10.30 -34.71 -56.50
C ALA A 367 -11.66 -35.01 -55.88
N LEU A 368 -12.50 -35.81 -56.54
CA LEU A 368 -13.80 -36.20 -56.01
C LEU A 368 -13.63 -37.11 -54.78
N LEU A 369 -12.64 -38.02 -54.83
CA LEU A 369 -12.28 -38.91 -53.73
C LEU A 369 -11.69 -38.13 -52.55
N SER A 370 -10.78 -37.17 -52.82
CA SER A 370 -10.16 -36.32 -51.80
C SER A 370 -11.21 -35.46 -51.10
N ARG A 371 -12.15 -34.84 -51.84
CA ARG A 371 -13.32 -34.16 -51.26
C ARG A 371 -14.10 -35.06 -50.32
N THR A 372 -14.46 -36.26 -50.77
CA THR A 372 -15.29 -37.18 -49.99
C THR A 372 -14.59 -37.60 -48.70
N ARG A 373 -13.29 -37.90 -48.78
CA ARG A 373 -12.44 -38.21 -47.62
C ARG A 373 -12.28 -37.02 -46.67
N VAL A 374 -12.05 -35.82 -47.19
CA VAL A 374 -11.93 -34.58 -46.39
C VAL A 374 -13.24 -34.29 -45.65
N LEU A 375 -14.39 -34.40 -46.31
CA LEU A 375 -15.70 -34.20 -45.67
C LEU A 375 -15.96 -35.25 -44.59
N SER A 376 -15.69 -36.53 -44.89
CA SER A 376 -15.81 -37.62 -43.91
C SER A 376 -14.90 -37.39 -42.70
N ALA A 377 -13.68 -36.90 -42.94
CA ALA A 377 -12.71 -36.62 -41.90
C ALA A 377 -13.10 -35.42 -41.04
N LEU A 378 -13.64 -34.36 -41.65
CA LEU A 378 -14.21 -33.23 -40.94
C LEU A 378 -15.39 -33.63 -40.07
N ASP A 379 -16.29 -34.49 -40.57
CA ASP A 379 -17.45 -34.93 -39.78
C ASP A 379 -17.04 -35.79 -38.59
N LYS A 380 -16.07 -36.70 -38.77
CA LYS A 380 -15.53 -37.49 -37.65
C LYS A 380 -14.71 -36.64 -36.67
N LEU A 381 -14.01 -35.62 -37.14
CA LEU A 381 -13.26 -34.68 -36.30
C LEU A 381 -14.22 -33.79 -35.48
N VAL A 382 -15.31 -33.33 -36.08
CA VAL A 382 -16.39 -32.62 -35.36
C VAL A 382 -17.03 -33.52 -34.30
N LEU A 383 -17.35 -34.77 -34.65
CA LEU A 383 -17.89 -35.74 -33.69
C LEU A 383 -16.90 -36.08 -32.57
N TYR A 384 -15.61 -36.21 -32.88
CA TYR A 384 -14.56 -36.44 -31.89
C TYR A 384 -14.48 -35.29 -30.88
N PHE A 385 -14.41 -34.05 -31.36
CA PHE A 385 -14.39 -32.89 -30.48
C PHE A 385 -15.71 -32.76 -29.69
N GLN A 386 -16.87 -33.07 -30.27
CA GLN A 386 -18.13 -33.12 -29.54
C GLN A 386 -18.12 -34.16 -28.41
N ARG A 387 -17.45 -35.31 -28.61
CA ARG A 387 -17.43 -36.43 -27.66
C ARG A 387 -16.37 -36.29 -26.56
N GLU A 388 -15.19 -35.74 -26.85
CA GLU A 388 -14.17 -35.42 -25.82
C GLU A 388 -14.60 -34.28 -24.89
N ILE A 389 -15.59 -33.48 -25.30
CA ILE A 389 -16.15 -32.40 -24.50
C ILE A 389 -17.16 -32.90 -23.45
N GLU A 390 -17.63 -34.15 -23.54
CA GLU A 390 -18.41 -34.80 -22.49
C GLU A 390 -17.51 -35.78 -21.72
N ILE A 391 -16.95 -35.40 -20.57
CA ILE A 391 -17.27 -35.90 -19.21
C ILE A 391 -16.23 -35.29 -18.19
N PRO A 392 -16.55 -35.00 -16.90
CA PRO A 392 -17.75 -35.39 -16.16
C PRO A 392 -18.59 -34.20 -15.65
N ARG A 393 -19.92 -34.35 -15.75
CA ARG A 393 -20.85 -33.74 -14.79
C ARG A 393 -20.68 -34.45 -13.44
N SER A 394 -19.65 -34.09 -12.69
CA SER A 394 -19.59 -34.39 -11.26
C SER A 394 -18.67 -33.39 -10.56
N VAL A 395 -19.05 -32.12 -10.59
CA VAL A 395 -18.85 -31.26 -9.43
C VAL A 395 -20.24 -31.03 -8.88
N THR A 396 -20.63 -31.87 -7.94
CA THR A 396 -21.80 -31.68 -7.09
C THR A 396 -21.66 -30.30 -6.47
N TYR A 397 -22.55 -29.38 -6.87
CA TYR A 397 -22.70 -28.10 -6.21
C TYR A 397 -23.18 -28.43 -4.79
N VAL A 398 -22.27 -28.40 -3.81
CA VAL A 398 -22.68 -28.34 -2.40
C VAL A 398 -23.26 -26.96 -2.20
N SER A 399 -24.58 -26.88 -2.28
CA SER A 399 -25.35 -25.70 -1.88
C SER A 399 -24.97 -25.36 -0.44
N PRO A 400 -24.63 -24.10 -0.10
CA PRO A 400 -24.50 -23.71 1.29
C PRO A 400 -25.91 -23.75 1.91
N SER A 401 -26.20 -24.83 2.61
CA SER A 401 -27.36 -24.93 3.49
C SER A 401 -27.29 -23.83 4.54
N ASN A 402 -28.38 -23.09 4.66
CA ASN A 402 -28.73 -22.22 5.77
C ASN A 402 -28.29 -22.81 7.12
N GLU A 403 -27.33 -22.17 7.78
CA GLU A 403 -27.25 -22.12 9.25
C GLU A 403 -27.47 -20.68 9.69
N ALA A 404 -28.74 -20.27 9.68
CA ALA A 404 -29.25 -19.33 10.66
C ALA A 404 -29.75 -20.18 11.84
N GLY A 405 -29.03 -20.17 12.96
CA GLY A 405 -29.42 -20.98 14.11
C GLY A 405 -28.44 -21.06 15.28
N LYS A 406 -27.93 -19.93 15.79
CA LYS A 406 -27.83 -19.56 17.23
C LYS A 406 -26.92 -18.36 17.44
#